data_AF-A0A3S1N8R4-F1
#
_entry.id   AF-A0A3S1N8R4-F1
#
_cell.length_a   1.000
_cell.length_b   1.000
_cell.length_c   1.000
_cell.angle_alpha   90.00
_cell.angle_beta   90.00
_cell.angle_gamma   90.00
#
_symmetry.space_group_name_H-M   'P 1'
#
loop_
_entity.id
_entity.type
_entity.pdbx_description
1 polymer ?
#
loop_
_entity_poly.entity_id
_entity_poly.type
_entity_poly.pdbx_seq_one_letter_code
_entity_poly.pdbx_strand_id
1 'polypeptide(L)'
;MSTPSETAANTGSELVDNRYYRAGATWEDDTHRSMRRSRTLAWIVSGVSGLVAVLSLLALVLILPLRQFEPYVVEVDKSTGYLEIMRALKPGDLSQNEAVTAANLVRYIRARETYDSRELKQNYDLAQLYSTDAASKDLTWLYTPANPHSLDKIYGRNVTI
;
A
#
# COMPACT_ATOMS: atom_id res chain seq x y z
N MET A 1 23.95 105.57 28.07
CA MET A 1 22.59 105.39 28.61
C MET A 1 21.72 104.86 27.48
N SER A 2 21.35 103.59 27.61
CA SER A 2 20.29 102.81 26.93
C SER A 2 20.02 102.96 25.43
N THR A 3 20.29 101.88 24.68
CA THR A 3 19.25 101.25 23.82
C THR A 3 19.46 99.74 23.81
N PRO A 4 18.52 98.91 24.29
CA PRO A 4 18.50 97.49 23.94
C PRO A 4 17.74 97.30 22.62
N SER A 5 18.33 96.47 21.77
CA SER A 5 17.82 95.96 20.51
C SER A 5 16.61 95.05 20.73
N GLU A 6 15.46 95.43 20.17
CA GLU A 6 14.26 94.59 20.12
C GLU A 6 14.30 93.71 18.87
N THR A 7 14.42 92.41 19.12
CA THR A 7 14.38 91.30 18.18
C THR A 7 13.04 91.27 17.43
N ALA A 8 13.01 91.75 16.19
CA ALA A 8 11.91 91.48 15.28
C ALA A 8 12.11 90.09 14.65
N ALA A 9 11.26 89.15 15.05
CA ALA A 9 11.18 87.81 14.52
C ALA A 9 10.94 87.82 13.01
N ASN A 10 11.90 87.32 12.24
CA ASN A 10 11.74 87.04 10.81
C ASN A 10 11.04 85.68 10.66
N THR A 11 9.71 85.68 10.77
CA THR A 11 8.88 84.49 10.59
C THR A 11 7.96 84.72 9.38
N GLY A 12 8.51 84.58 8.18
CA GLY A 12 7.77 84.80 6.94
C GLY A 12 8.36 84.02 5.77
N SER A 13 7.87 82.79 5.57
CA SER A 13 7.96 82.01 4.32
C SER A 13 9.37 81.72 3.79
N GLU A 14 10.10 80.83 4.46
CA GLU A 14 11.15 80.06 3.78
C GLU A 14 10.43 79.09 2.82
N LEU A 15 10.36 79.48 1.54
CA LEU A 15 9.75 78.68 0.48
C LEU A 15 10.45 77.32 0.46
N VAL A 16 9.70 76.25 0.72
CA VAL A 16 10.23 74.88 0.74
C VAL A 16 11.06 74.62 -0.52
N ASP A 17 12.35 74.31 -0.31
CA ASP A 17 13.36 74.17 -1.35
C ASP A 17 12.90 73.19 -2.44
N ASN A 18 13.09 73.51 -3.72
CA ASN A 18 12.72 72.64 -4.86
C ASN A 18 13.27 71.20 -4.71
N ARG A 19 14.41 71.05 -4.04
CA ARG A 19 15.02 69.76 -3.69
C ARG A 19 14.09 68.86 -2.87
N TYR A 20 13.28 69.42 -1.98
CA TYR A 20 12.31 68.68 -1.18
C TYR A 20 11.22 68.06 -2.04
N TYR A 21 10.65 68.83 -2.97
CA TYR A 21 9.62 68.33 -3.90
C TYR A 21 10.17 67.25 -4.83
N ARG A 22 11.41 67.41 -5.32
CA ARG A 22 12.09 66.37 -6.12
C ARG A 22 12.38 65.11 -5.30
N ALA A 23 12.81 65.26 -4.05
CA ALA A 23 13.05 64.14 -3.14
C ALA A 23 11.75 63.38 -2.84
N GLY A 24 10.63 64.10 -2.64
CA GLY A 24 9.30 63.51 -2.47
C GLY A 24 8.87 62.67 -3.68
N ALA A 25 9.00 63.21 -4.89
CA ALA A 25 8.68 62.48 -6.12
C ALA A 25 9.54 61.21 -6.29
N THR A 26 10.86 61.29 -6.02
CA THR A 26 11.73 60.11 -6.07
C THR A 26 11.40 59.07 -5.01
N TRP A 27 10.96 59.50 -3.83
CA TRP A 27 10.56 58.60 -2.74
C TRP A 27 9.26 57.88 -3.06
N GLU A 28 8.29 58.57 -3.66
CA GLU A 28 7.04 57.96 -4.15
C GLU A 28 7.33 56.91 -5.21
N ASP A 29 8.16 57.23 -6.20
CA ASP A 29 8.55 56.31 -7.27
C ASP A 29 9.28 55.07 -6.73
N ASP A 30 10.21 55.24 -5.79
CA ASP A 30 10.94 54.13 -5.18
C ASP A 30 10.03 53.27 -4.28
N THR A 31 9.11 53.90 -3.56
CA THR A 31 8.09 53.20 -2.75
C THR A 31 7.15 52.38 -3.63
N HIS A 32 6.65 52.96 -4.74
CA HIS A 32 5.82 52.22 -5.70
C HIS A 32 6.58 51.09 -6.39
N ARG A 33 7.87 51.29 -6.72
CA ARG A 33 8.71 50.28 -7.36
C ARG A 33 9.04 49.12 -6.41
N SER A 34 9.37 49.42 -5.16
CA SER A 34 9.65 48.41 -4.12
C SER A 34 8.41 47.59 -3.77
N MET A 35 7.23 48.21 -3.66
CA MET A 35 5.97 47.51 -3.43
C MET A 35 5.61 46.54 -4.56
N ARG A 36 5.79 46.95 -5.83
CA ARG A 36 5.54 46.07 -6.99
C ARG A 36 6.48 44.86 -7.00
N ARG A 37 7.77 45.09 -6.76
CA ARG A 37 8.79 44.02 -6.68
C ARG A 37 8.50 43.05 -5.54
N SER A 38 8.21 43.57 -4.35
CA SER A 38 7.82 42.79 -3.18
C SER A 38 6.61 41.90 -3.46
N ARG A 39 5.57 42.47 -4.09
CA ARG A 39 4.36 41.71 -4.44
C ARG A 39 4.67 40.57 -5.41
N THR A 40 5.47 40.83 -6.46
CA THR A 40 5.87 39.79 -7.40
C THR A 40 6.68 38.68 -6.73
N LEU A 41 7.64 39.04 -5.87
CA LEU A 41 8.43 38.07 -5.11
C LEU A 41 7.56 37.26 -4.14
N ALA A 42 6.61 37.90 -3.45
CA ALA A 42 5.69 37.23 -2.55
C ALA A 42 4.82 36.19 -3.28
N TRP A 43 4.32 36.52 -4.49
CA TRP A 43 3.58 35.56 -5.30
C TRP A 43 4.43 34.40 -5.81
N ILE A 44 5.69 34.66 -6.19
CA ILE A 44 6.62 33.59 -6.59
C ILE A 44 6.89 32.66 -5.42
N VAL A 45 7.25 33.20 -4.25
CA VAL A 45 7.54 32.41 -3.05
C VAL A 45 6.32 31.61 -2.61
N SER A 46 5.12 32.22 -2.64
CA SER A 46 3.86 31.53 -2.34
C SER A 46 3.61 30.38 -3.31
N GLY A 47 3.81 30.59 -4.62
CA GLY A 47 3.65 29.55 -5.63
C GLY A 47 4.64 28.39 -5.46
N VAL A 48 5.92 28.71 -5.21
CA VAL A 48 6.96 27.71 -4.96
C VAL A 48 6.66 26.92 -3.68
N SER A 49 6.28 27.60 -2.60
CA SER A 49 5.90 26.95 -1.33
C SER A 49 4.70 26.02 -1.52
N GLY A 50 3.67 26.47 -2.23
CA GLY A 50 2.50 25.65 -2.56
C GLY A 50 2.87 24.40 -3.38
N LEU A 51 3.73 24.54 -4.39
CA LEU A 51 4.23 23.42 -5.19
C LEU A 51 4.99 22.40 -4.32
N VAL A 52 5.89 22.87 -3.46
CA VAL A 52 6.65 21.99 -2.54
C VAL A 52 5.72 21.25 -1.57
N ALA A 53 4.69 21.93 -1.05
CA ALA A 53 3.71 21.30 -0.16
C ALA A 53 2.94 20.18 -0.88
N VAL A 54 2.47 20.43 -2.11
CA VAL A 54 1.76 19.43 -2.93
C VAL A 54 2.67 18.24 -3.25
N LEU A 55 3.91 18.49 -3.66
CA LEU A 55 4.89 17.42 -3.94
C LEU A 55 5.19 16.58 -2.68
N SER A 56 5.27 17.21 -1.52
CA SER A 56 5.48 16.50 -0.24
C SER A 56 4.30 15.60 0.11
N LEU A 57 3.06 16.09 -0.07
CA LEU A 57 1.86 15.28 0.15
C LEU A 57 1.77 14.11 -0.84
N LEU A 58 2.10 14.33 -2.11
CA LEU A 58 2.16 13.27 -3.12
C LEU A 58 3.20 12.21 -2.74
N ALA A 59 4.39 12.64 -2.29
CA ALA A 59 5.43 11.73 -1.82
C ALA A 59 4.93 10.89 -0.63
N LEU A 60 4.23 11.49 0.34
CA LEU A 60 3.64 10.75 1.46
C LEU A 60 2.61 9.72 0.99
N VAL A 61 1.71 10.10 0.06
CA VAL A 61 0.71 9.19 -0.51
C VAL A 61 1.37 8.04 -1.28
N LEU A 62 2.49 8.30 -1.95
CA LEU A 62 3.28 7.30 -2.68
C LEU A 62 4.12 6.40 -1.77
N ILE A 63 4.49 6.86 -0.56
CA ILE A 63 5.22 6.09 0.45
C ILE A 63 4.26 5.27 1.33
N LEU A 64 3.02 5.74 1.52
CA LEU A 64 1.98 5.03 2.29
C LEU A 64 1.56 3.63 1.76
N PRO A 65 1.66 3.23 0.47
CA PRO A 65 1.12 1.96 0.03
C PRO A 65 1.97 0.75 0.43
N LEU A 66 3.01 0.91 1.26
CA LEU A 66 3.87 -0.20 1.68
C LEU A 66 3.87 -0.40 3.19
N ARG A 67 2.80 -0.99 3.70
CA ARG A 67 2.90 -2.15 4.62
C ARG A 67 1.62 -2.96 4.50
N GLN A 68 1.69 -4.04 3.73
CA GLN A 68 0.76 -5.15 3.91
C GLN A 68 0.95 -5.61 5.37
N PHE A 69 -0.07 -5.42 6.18
CA PHE A 69 -0.15 -6.06 7.48
C PHE A 69 -0.22 -7.56 7.20
N GLU A 70 0.82 -8.31 7.53
CA GLU A 70 0.73 -9.76 7.63
C GLU A 70 0.13 -10.05 9.01
N PRO A 71 -1.17 -10.38 9.12
CA PRO A 71 -1.72 -10.79 10.40
C PRO A 71 -1.12 -12.15 10.77
N TYR A 72 -0.18 -12.15 11.72
CA TYR A 72 0.28 -13.36 12.37
C TYR A 72 -0.81 -13.84 13.33
N VAL A 73 -1.65 -14.78 12.88
CA VAL A 73 -2.54 -15.50 13.79
C VAL A 73 -1.74 -16.65 14.39
N VAL A 74 -1.20 -16.42 15.59
CA VAL A 74 -0.50 -17.45 16.37
C VAL A 74 -1.55 -18.18 17.19
N GLU A 75 -1.94 -19.39 16.77
CA GLU A 75 -2.76 -20.25 17.62
C GLU A 75 -1.83 -21.09 18.51
N VAL A 76 -1.86 -20.81 19.81
CA VAL A 76 -1.05 -21.49 20.81
C VAL A 76 -1.79 -22.75 21.27
N ASP A 77 -1.34 -23.93 20.82
CA ASP A 77 -1.70 -25.17 21.49
C ASP A 77 -0.94 -25.25 22.83
N LYS A 78 -1.70 -25.12 23.93
CA LYS A 78 -1.19 -25.01 25.30
C LYS A 78 -0.60 -26.31 25.85
N SER A 79 -0.60 -27.40 25.09
CA SER A 79 -0.21 -28.73 25.59
C SER A 79 1.25 -29.14 25.29
N THR A 80 1.89 -28.60 24.26
CA THR A 80 3.20 -29.11 23.76
C THR A 80 4.30 -28.07 23.62
N GLY A 81 3.99 -26.77 23.62
CA GLY A 81 5.00 -25.70 23.57
C GLY A 81 5.80 -25.62 22.26
N TYR A 82 5.39 -26.31 21.21
CA TYR A 82 6.06 -26.29 19.90
C TYR A 82 5.52 -25.14 19.04
N LEU A 83 6.40 -24.19 18.71
CA LEU A 83 6.11 -23.06 17.81
C LEU A 83 6.35 -23.51 16.37
N GLU A 84 5.31 -23.96 15.67
CA GLU A 84 5.37 -24.15 14.22
C GLU A 84 5.04 -22.82 13.53
N ILE A 85 6.05 -22.22 12.89
CA ILE A 85 5.85 -21.02 12.06
C ILE A 85 5.16 -21.48 10.78
N MET A 86 3.83 -21.52 10.81
CA MET A 86 3.03 -21.73 9.61
C MET A 86 3.35 -20.60 8.63
N ARG A 87 4.07 -20.94 7.56
CA ARG A 87 4.41 -20.00 6.48
C ARG A 87 3.11 -19.35 6.01
N ALA A 88 3.00 -18.04 6.21
CA ALA A 88 1.85 -17.27 5.78
C ALA A 88 1.58 -17.62 4.31
N LEU A 89 0.40 -18.21 4.07
CA LEU A 89 -0.07 -18.54 2.74
C LEU A 89 -0.08 -17.22 1.98
N LYS A 90 0.86 -17.06 1.05
CA LYS A 90 0.99 -15.87 0.21
C LYS A 90 -0.43 -15.56 -0.31
N PRO A 91 -1.04 -14.41 0.03
CA PRO A 91 -2.32 -14.06 -0.56
C PRO A 91 -2.02 -13.76 -2.02
N GLY A 92 -2.08 -14.80 -2.86
CA GLY A 92 -2.35 -14.59 -4.27
C GLY A 92 -3.74 -13.98 -4.41
N ASP A 93 -4.10 -13.55 -5.61
CA ASP A 93 -5.43 -13.00 -5.95
C ASP A 93 -6.61 -13.95 -5.70
N LEU A 94 -6.37 -15.09 -5.03
CA LEU A 94 -7.35 -16.07 -4.62
C LEU A 94 -8.03 -15.66 -3.31
N SER A 95 -9.36 -15.61 -3.33
CA SER A 95 -10.17 -15.55 -2.10
C SER A 95 -9.80 -16.71 -1.15
N GLN A 96 -9.87 -16.52 0.17
CA GLN A 96 -9.59 -17.57 1.16
C GLN A 96 -10.38 -18.86 0.86
N ASN A 97 -11.63 -18.74 0.42
CA ASN A 97 -12.45 -19.88 0.02
C ASN A 97 -11.90 -20.59 -1.22
N GLU A 98 -11.36 -19.84 -2.17
CA GLU A 98 -10.77 -20.39 -3.39
C GLU A 98 -9.48 -21.15 -3.09
N ALA A 99 -8.67 -20.64 -2.15
CA ALA A 99 -7.47 -21.34 -1.69
C ALA A 99 -7.79 -22.68 -1.00
N VAL A 100 -8.84 -22.71 -0.17
CA VAL A 100 -9.31 -23.95 0.48
C VAL A 100 -9.83 -24.94 -0.56
N THR A 101 -10.65 -24.47 -1.52
CA THR A 101 -11.16 -25.31 -2.61
C THR A 101 -10.01 -25.87 -3.46
N ALA A 102 -9.03 -25.04 -3.84
CA ALA A 102 -7.86 -25.49 -4.60
C ALA A 102 -7.04 -26.52 -3.83
N ALA A 103 -6.82 -26.31 -2.52
CA ALA A 103 -6.11 -27.27 -1.69
C ALA A 103 -6.86 -28.61 -1.59
N ASN A 104 -8.18 -28.59 -1.43
CA ASN A 104 -9.01 -29.79 -1.41
C ASN A 104 -8.99 -30.52 -2.76
N LEU A 105 -9.01 -29.79 -3.88
CA LEU A 105 -8.91 -30.36 -5.21
C LEU A 105 -7.56 -31.06 -5.42
N VAL A 106 -6.45 -30.43 -5.02
CA VAL A 106 -5.11 -31.04 -5.10
C VAL A 106 -5.03 -32.30 -4.25
N ARG A 107 -5.59 -32.29 -3.03
CA ARG A 107 -5.66 -33.47 -2.16
C ARG A 107 -6.45 -34.60 -2.82
N TYR A 108 -7.60 -34.28 -3.40
CA TYR A 108 -8.44 -35.24 -4.11
C TYR A 108 -7.71 -35.86 -5.31
N ILE A 109 -7.12 -35.04 -6.18
CA ILE A 109 -6.41 -35.51 -7.38
C ILE A 109 -5.24 -36.40 -6.97
N ARG A 110 -4.43 -35.98 -6.00
CA ARG A 110 -3.32 -36.82 -5.51
C ARG A 110 -3.83 -38.16 -4.99
N ALA A 111 -4.86 -38.16 -4.15
CA ALA A 111 -5.41 -39.40 -3.59
C ALA A 111 -6.02 -40.33 -4.67
N ARG A 112 -6.60 -39.77 -5.73
CA ARG A 112 -7.24 -40.56 -6.80
C ARG A 112 -6.24 -41.08 -7.84
N GLU A 113 -5.25 -40.28 -8.20
CA GLU A 113 -4.31 -40.57 -9.29
C GLU A 113 -3.03 -41.28 -8.81
N THR A 114 -2.64 -41.13 -7.55
CA THR A 114 -1.51 -41.87 -6.97
C THR A 114 -1.91 -43.30 -6.66
N TYR A 115 -1.12 -44.25 -7.15
CA TYR A 115 -1.29 -45.67 -6.84
C TYR A 115 -0.06 -46.16 -6.08
N ASP A 116 -0.24 -46.52 -4.81
CA ASP A 116 0.75 -47.21 -3.99
C ASP A 116 0.06 -48.36 -3.26
N SER A 117 0.56 -49.59 -3.41
CA SER A 117 -0.06 -50.78 -2.79
C SER A 117 -0.09 -50.72 -1.26
N ARG A 118 0.80 -49.95 -0.63
CA ARG A 118 0.88 -49.77 0.83
C ARG A 118 -0.08 -48.71 1.35
N GLU A 119 -0.32 -47.66 0.57
CA GLU A 119 -1.21 -46.54 0.92
C GLU A 119 -2.58 -46.63 0.25
N LEU A 120 -2.81 -47.66 -0.57
CA LEU A 120 -3.98 -47.82 -1.43
C LEU A 120 -5.30 -47.59 -0.69
N LYS A 121 -5.45 -48.21 0.48
CA LYS A 121 -6.65 -48.06 1.29
C LYS A 121 -6.85 -46.62 1.76
N GLN A 122 -5.79 -45.97 2.22
CA GLN A 122 -5.86 -44.60 2.72
C GLN A 122 -6.20 -43.62 1.59
N ASN A 123 -5.55 -43.78 0.44
CA ASN A 123 -5.80 -42.96 -0.75
C ASN A 123 -7.23 -43.15 -1.27
N TYR A 124 -7.72 -44.40 -1.34
CA TYR A 124 -9.10 -44.70 -1.70
C TYR A 124 -10.10 -44.06 -0.72
N ASP A 125 -9.92 -44.26 0.58
CA ASP A 125 -10.84 -43.73 1.61
C ASP A 125 -10.87 -42.19 1.56
N LEU A 126 -9.70 -41.56 1.36
CA LEU A 126 -9.59 -40.11 1.24
C LEU A 126 -10.28 -39.60 -0.03
N ALA A 127 -10.01 -40.19 -1.19
CA ALA A 127 -10.64 -39.81 -2.45
C ALA A 127 -12.17 -40.04 -2.39
N GLN A 128 -12.63 -41.09 -1.71
CA GLN A 128 -14.05 -41.36 -1.51
C GLN A 128 -14.71 -40.32 -0.61
N LEU A 129 -14.02 -39.83 0.43
CA LEU A 129 -14.51 -38.78 1.33
C LEU A 129 -14.76 -37.45 0.59
N TYR A 130 -13.93 -37.13 -0.41
CA TYR A 130 -14.08 -35.95 -1.24
C TYR A 130 -15.01 -36.15 -2.46
N SER A 131 -15.53 -37.37 -2.67
CA SER A 131 -16.38 -37.70 -3.82
C SER A 131 -17.85 -37.78 -3.43
N THR A 132 -18.74 -37.38 -4.34
CA THR A 132 -20.19 -37.52 -4.16
C THR A 132 -20.84 -38.16 -5.39
N ASP A 133 -21.96 -38.86 -5.16
CA ASP A 133 -22.81 -39.52 -6.17
C ASP A 133 -22.04 -40.19 -7.33
N ALA A 134 -22.05 -39.60 -8.52
CA ALA A 134 -21.43 -40.17 -9.72
C ALA A 134 -19.91 -40.36 -9.57
N ALA A 135 -19.20 -39.39 -8.98
CA ALA A 135 -17.75 -39.48 -8.79
C ALA A 135 -17.37 -40.60 -7.82
N SER A 136 -18.18 -40.78 -6.77
CA SER A 136 -18.01 -41.85 -5.79
C SER A 136 -18.24 -43.23 -6.42
N LYS A 137 -19.30 -43.37 -7.23
CA LYS A 137 -19.58 -44.62 -7.97
C LYS A 137 -18.47 -44.97 -8.96
N ASP A 138 -17.98 -43.97 -9.70
CA ASP A 138 -16.88 -44.15 -10.66
C ASP A 138 -15.59 -44.59 -9.95
N LEU A 139 -15.23 -43.93 -8.84
CA LEU A 139 -14.08 -44.33 -8.04
C LEU A 139 -14.22 -45.77 -7.52
N THR A 140 -15.37 -46.13 -6.97
CA THR A 140 -15.63 -47.51 -6.51
C THR A 140 -15.52 -48.51 -7.66
N TRP A 141 -15.98 -48.17 -8.87
CA TRP A 141 -15.89 -49.03 -10.05
C TRP A 141 -14.43 -49.31 -10.46
N LEU A 142 -13.53 -48.33 -10.33
CA LEU A 142 -12.09 -48.51 -10.62
C LEU A 142 -11.40 -49.54 -9.71
N TYR A 143 -11.89 -49.74 -8.50
CA TYR A 143 -11.33 -50.68 -7.52
C TYR A 143 -12.15 -51.97 -7.34
N THR A 144 -13.30 -52.07 -8.01
CA THR A 144 -14.18 -53.23 -7.87
C THR A 144 -13.61 -54.47 -8.59
N PRO A 145 -13.58 -55.65 -7.96
CA PRO A 145 -13.08 -56.88 -8.59
C PRO A 145 -13.85 -57.31 -9.86
N ALA A 146 -15.11 -56.88 -10.01
CA ALA A 146 -15.93 -57.14 -11.19
C ALA A 146 -15.45 -56.35 -12.44
N ASN A 147 -14.71 -55.25 -12.25
CA ASN A 147 -14.12 -54.50 -13.35
C ASN A 147 -12.91 -55.29 -13.91
N PRO A 148 -12.88 -55.65 -15.20
CA PRO A 148 -11.73 -56.31 -15.82
C PRO A 148 -10.47 -55.45 -15.78
N HIS A 149 -10.64 -54.12 -15.78
CA HIS A 149 -9.58 -53.11 -15.76
C HIS A 149 -9.43 -52.46 -14.38
N SER A 150 -9.74 -53.18 -13.30
CA SER A 150 -9.56 -52.63 -11.95
C SER A 150 -8.07 -52.31 -11.70
N LEU A 151 -7.80 -51.20 -11.02
CA LEU A 151 -6.42 -50.70 -10.83
C LEU A 151 -5.52 -51.73 -10.13
N ASP A 152 -6.06 -52.47 -9.16
CA ASP A 152 -5.36 -53.55 -8.46
C ASP A 152 -4.95 -54.70 -9.39
N LYS A 153 -5.70 -54.97 -10.46
CA LYS A 153 -5.34 -56.00 -11.46
C LYS A 153 -4.27 -55.51 -12.43
N ILE A 154 -4.30 -54.22 -12.78
CA ILE A 154 -3.38 -53.63 -13.75
C ILE A 154 -2.00 -53.43 -13.13
N TYR A 155 -1.94 -52.81 -11.95
CA TYR A 155 -0.67 -52.43 -11.31
C TYR A 155 -0.19 -53.47 -10.28
N GLY A 156 -1.10 -54.15 -9.59
CA GLY A 156 -0.75 -55.13 -8.58
C GLY A 156 -0.01 -54.53 -7.39
N ARG A 157 0.80 -55.36 -6.70
CA ARG A 157 1.40 -55.02 -5.39
C ARG A 157 2.79 -54.38 -5.45
N ASN A 158 3.45 -54.37 -6.61
CA ASN A 158 4.86 -54.00 -6.74
C ASN A 158 5.08 -52.71 -7.54
N VAL A 159 4.03 -51.97 -7.85
CA VAL A 159 4.08 -50.75 -8.66
C VAL A 159 3.61 -49.57 -7.82
N THR A 160 4.36 -48.47 -7.90
CA THR A 160 4.02 -47.18 -7.30
C THR A 160 4.07 -46.10 -8.39
N ILE A 161 3.05 -45.23 -8.44
CA ILE A 161 2.90 -44.14 -9.44
C ILE A 161 2.63 -42.83 -8.72
#